data_AF-A0A7X8DDE8-F1
#
_entry.id   AF-A0A7X8DDE8-F1
#
_cell.length_a   1.000
_cell.length_b   1.000
_cell.length_c   1.000
_cell.angle_alpha   90.00
_cell.angle_beta   90.00
_cell.angle_gamma   90.00
#
_symmetry.space_group_name_H-M   'P 1'
#
loop_
_entity.id
_entity.type
_entity.pdbx_description
1 polymer ?
#
loop_
_entity_poly.entity_id
_entity_poly.type
_entity_poly.pdbx_seq_one_letter_code
_entity_poly.pdbx_strand_id
1 'polypeptide(L)'
;MESELKFTLKEDASFREIMNEPIILDHLLLTGNMSYAMRSSYFDTADQLLRQRRGSLRIRRSNERFYLTLKLPSHNNALYNTGVFERQEWEFELNDEDRHWDMKTGINPTWFLNRILAETDYKESADPDLVQILRVIEGRSLYEVCLADYTRTSYPYSYRSSRFELCFDEGYLGTAEYVKQFSEIELELLTGNREDLFYLKNDFLAKLPVISATKSKYDQAIEIADLYRR
;
A
#
# COMPACT_ATOMS: atom_id res chain seq x y z
N MET A 1 -2.74 -12.15 3.63
CA MET A 1 -1.91 -11.90 2.44
C MET A 1 -2.73 -11.05 1.51
N GLU A 2 -2.26 -9.85 1.22
CA GLU A 2 -2.92 -8.91 0.30
C GLU A 2 -2.52 -9.28 -1.14
N SER A 3 -3.42 -9.13 -2.10
CA SER A 3 -3.16 -9.38 -3.52
C SER A 3 -3.85 -8.31 -4.36
N GLU A 4 -3.04 -7.51 -5.05
CA GLU A 4 -3.52 -6.32 -5.74
C GLU A 4 -2.88 -6.18 -7.13
N LEU A 5 -3.62 -5.57 -8.07
CA LEU A 5 -3.07 -5.06 -9.33
C LEU A 5 -2.85 -3.56 -9.20
N LYS A 6 -1.78 -3.05 -9.83
CA LYS A 6 -1.55 -1.61 -9.93
C LYS A 6 -1.28 -1.21 -11.36
N PHE A 7 -1.84 -0.08 -11.74
CA PHE A 7 -1.69 0.50 -13.06
C PHE A 7 -1.36 1.98 -12.97
N THR A 8 -0.47 2.43 -13.84
CA THR A 8 -0.29 3.86 -14.12
C THR A 8 -0.97 4.20 -15.43
N LEU A 9 -1.43 5.44 -15.55
CA LEU A 9 -2.03 5.93 -16.78
C LEU A 9 -0.95 6.12 -17.85
N LYS A 10 -1.32 5.92 -19.12
CA LYS A 10 -0.50 6.41 -20.25
C LYS A 10 -0.57 7.94 -20.30
N GLU A 11 0.39 8.55 -21.00
CA GLU A 11 0.39 10.00 -21.24
C GLU A 11 -0.97 10.46 -21.79
N ASP A 12 -1.44 11.62 -21.32
CA ASP A 12 -2.71 12.27 -21.65
C ASP A 12 -4.01 11.58 -21.21
N ALA A 13 -3.96 10.35 -20.68
CA ALA A 13 -5.15 9.69 -20.17
C ALA A 13 -5.61 10.28 -18.83
N SER A 14 -6.92 10.33 -18.62
CA SER A 14 -7.53 10.81 -17.39
C SER A 14 -8.41 9.77 -16.69
N PHE A 15 -8.56 9.88 -15.36
CA PHE A 15 -9.52 9.06 -14.62
C PHE A 15 -10.96 9.22 -15.13
N ARG A 16 -11.32 10.41 -15.60
CA ARG A 16 -12.66 10.65 -16.16
C ARG A 16 -12.91 9.79 -17.38
N GLU A 17 -11.94 9.66 -18.29
CA GLU A 17 -12.09 8.81 -19.48
C GLU A 17 -12.17 7.34 -19.07
N ILE A 18 -11.26 6.89 -18.21
CA ILE A 18 -11.22 5.50 -17.72
C ILE A 18 -12.54 5.13 -17.04
N MET A 19 -13.10 6.01 -16.21
CA MET A 19 -14.37 5.78 -15.52
C MET A 19 -15.56 5.58 -16.45
N ASN A 20 -15.50 6.05 -17.70
CA ASN A 20 -16.59 5.89 -18.67
C ASN A 20 -16.45 4.64 -19.55
N GLU A 21 -15.36 3.88 -19.41
CA GLU A 21 -15.16 2.67 -20.17
C GLU A 21 -16.08 1.53 -19.68
N PRO A 22 -16.66 0.69 -20.57
CA PRO A 22 -17.59 -0.37 -20.17
C PRO A 22 -17.00 -1.37 -19.17
N ILE A 23 -15.70 -1.68 -19.30
CA ILE A 23 -15.00 -2.56 -18.35
C ILE A 23 -15.00 -2.00 -16.93
N ILE A 24 -15.14 -0.68 -16.76
CA ILE A 24 -15.35 -0.06 -15.46
C ILE A 24 -16.84 -0.03 -15.14
N LEU A 25 -17.64 0.71 -15.91
CA LEU A 25 -19.05 1.01 -15.59
C LEU A 25 -19.92 -0.23 -15.36
N ASP A 26 -19.77 -1.25 -16.20
CA ASP A 26 -20.63 -2.45 -16.16
C ASP A 26 -20.33 -3.34 -14.94
N HIS A 27 -19.20 -3.10 -14.28
CA HIS A 27 -18.67 -3.93 -13.20
C HIS A 27 -18.73 -3.27 -11.82
N LEU A 28 -19.05 -1.97 -11.74
CA LEU A 28 -19.25 -1.26 -10.47
C LEU A 28 -20.52 -1.75 -9.77
N LEU A 29 -20.43 -1.91 -8.45
CA LEU A 29 -21.59 -2.23 -7.62
C LEU A 29 -22.37 -0.96 -7.23
N LEU A 30 -23.68 -1.10 -7.05
CA LEU A 30 -24.63 0.01 -6.85
C LEU A 30 -24.45 0.82 -5.54
N THR A 31 -23.55 0.39 -4.67
CA THR A 31 -23.31 0.99 -3.34
C THR A 31 -22.61 2.36 -3.38
N GLY A 32 -22.29 2.89 -4.56
CA GLY A 32 -21.62 4.19 -4.72
C GLY A 32 -20.12 4.13 -4.46
N ASN A 33 -19.47 5.30 -4.50
CA ASN A 33 -18.04 5.43 -4.23
C ASN A 33 -17.78 6.05 -2.86
N MET A 34 -16.56 5.87 -2.37
CA MET A 34 -16.07 6.51 -1.17
C MET A 34 -14.80 7.29 -1.50
N SER A 35 -14.61 8.44 -0.84
CA SER A 35 -13.42 9.27 -1.05
C SER A 35 -12.71 9.51 0.28
N TYR A 36 -11.39 9.39 0.27
CA TYR A 36 -10.53 9.48 1.45
C TYR A 36 -9.34 10.38 1.17
N ALA A 37 -9.12 11.36 2.05
CA ALA A 37 -7.84 12.06 2.12
C ALA A 37 -6.84 11.15 2.86
N MET A 38 -5.81 10.70 2.15
CA MET A 38 -4.81 9.76 2.66
C MET A 38 -3.44 10.41 2.76
N ARG A 39 -2.77 10.24 3.89
CA ARG A 39 -1.36 10.60 4.06
C ARG A 39 -0.61 9.46 4.73
N SER A 40 0.38 8.92 4.04
CA SER A 40 1.29 7.89 4.55
C SER A 40 2.66 8.48 4.80
N SER A 41 3.17 8.39 6.02
CA SER A 41 4.57 8.64 6.37
C SER A 41 5.28 7.30 6.54
N TYR A 42 6.38 7.09 5.81
CA TYR A 42 7.15 5.85 5.84
C TYR A 42 8.40 6.01 6.69
N PHE A 43 8.68 5.01 7.51
CA PHE A 43 9.77 5.03 8.48
C PHE A 43 10.76 3.91 8.24
N ASP A 44 12.04 4.19 8.48
CA ASP A 44 13.11 3.20 8.47
C ASP A 44 14.21 3.57 9.47
N THR A 45 15.12 2.65 9.76
CA THR A 45 16.32 2.93 10.55
C THR A 45 17.33 3.74 9.73
N ALA A 46 18.28 4.40 10.40
CA ALA A 46 19.31 5.21 9.72
C ALA A 46 20.14 4.42 8.68
N ASP A 47 20.34 3.12 8.92
CA ASP A 47 21.01 2.17 8.02
C ASP A 47 20.05 1.51 7.01
N GLN A 48 18.78 1.94 6.94
CA GLN A 48 17.77 1.48 5.97
C GLN A 48 17.46 -0.02 6.06
N LEU A 49 17.34 -0.55 7.28
CA LEU A 49 17.22 -1.98 7.51
C LEU A 49 15.94 -2.58 6.89
N LEU A 50 14.81 -1.88 6.96
CA LEU A 50 13.56 -2.36 6.37
C LEU A 50 13.69 -2.39 4.85
N ARG A 51 14.20 -1.31 4.25
CA ARG A 51 14.44 -1.23 2.80
C ARG A 51 15.36 -2.35 2.30
N GLN A 52 16.46 -2.64 3.00
CA GLN A 52 17.38 -3.74 2.65
C GLN A 52 16.68 -5.10 2.64
N ARG A 53 15.67 -5.27 3.50
CA ARG A 53 14.81 -6.46 3.56
C ARG A 53 13.59 -6.37 2.65
N ARG A 54 13.53 -5.37 1.76
CA ARG A 54 12.38 -5.06 0.89
C ARG A 54 11.08 -4.88 1.68
N GLY A 55 11.18 -4.48 2.95
CA GLY A 55 10.06 -4.18 3.84
C GLY A 55 9.73 -2.69 3.87
N SER A 56 8.56 -2.35 4.38
CA SER A 56 8.15 -0.96 4.62
C SER A 56 7.29 -0.85 5.88
N LEU A 57 7.58 0.13 6.73
CA LEU A 57 6.76 0.51 7.87
C LEU A 57 6.17 1.90 7.63
N ARG A 58 4.86 2.08 7.85
CA ARG A 58 4.21 3.38 7.68
C ARG A 58 3.16 3.68 8.73
N ILE A 59 2.98 4.97 9.02
CA ILE A 59 1.72 5.49 9.56
C ILE A 59 0.92 6.04 8.40
N ARG A 60 -0.31 5.56 8.23
CA ARG A 60 -1.28 6.09 7.28
C ARG A 60 -2.41 6.77 8.03
N ARG A 61 -2.61 8.06 7.79
CA ARG A 61 -3.87 8.75 8.07
C ARG A 61 -4.84 8.53 6.91
N SER A 62 -6.07 8.10 7.20
CA SER A 62 -7.20 8.03 6.27
C SER A 62 -8.35 8.82 6.88
N ASN A 63 -8.60 10.02 6.36
CA ASN A 63 -9.45 11.03 6.99
C ASN A 63 -9.01 11.29 8.46
N GLU A 64 -9.83 10.91 9.44
CA GLU A 64 -9.55 11.12 10.88
C GLU A 64 -8.97 9.87 11.59
N ARG A 65 -8.78 8.78 10.85
CA ARG A 65 -8.28 7.51 11.37
C ARG A 65 -6.81 7.32 11.02
N PHE A 66 -6.09 6.65 11.90
CA PHE A 66 -4.66 6.39 11.74
C PHE A 66 -4.41 4.89 11.78
N TYR A 67 -3.52 4.42 10.94
CA TYR A 67 -3.17 3.02 10.79
C TYR A 67 -1.66 2.88 10.80
N LEU A 68 -1.14 1.91 11.54
CA LEU A 68 0.25 1.49 11.45
C LEU A 68 0.33 0.20 10.66
N THR A 69 1.09 0.23 9.56
CA THR A 69 1.22 -0.89 8.63
C THR A 69 2.69 -1.32 8.53
N LEU A 70 2.97 -2.62 8.68
CA LEU A 70 4.22 -3.25 8.26
C LEU A 70 3.94 -4.17 7.07
N LYS A 71 4.68 -3.98 5.96
CA LYS A 71 4.63 -4.87 4.80
C LYS A 71 5.97 -5.55 4.55
N LEU A 72 5.99 -6.88 4.41
CA LEU A 72 7.16 -7.69 4.05
C LEU A 72 6.94 -8.43 2.72
N PRO A 73 8.02 -8.88 2.05
CA PRO A 73 7.91 -9.75 0.89
C PRO A 73 7.11 -11.03 1.21
N SER A 74 6.32 -11.51 0.25
CA SER A 74 5.65 -12.80 0.37
C SER A 74 6.63 -13.96 0.10
N HIS A 75 6.49 -15.06 0.85
CA HIS A 75 7.24 -16.31 0.63
C HIS A 75 6.83 -17.03 -0.66
N ASN A 76 5.63 -16.75 -1.17
CA ASN A 76 5.11 -17.34 -2.41
C ASN A 76 5.71 -16.63 -3.63
N ASN A 77 6.95 -16.98 -3.95
CA ASN A 77 7.66 -16.61 -5.18
C ASN A 77 7.20 -17.43 -6.42
N ALA A 78 6.07 -18.12 -6.34
CA ALA A 78 5.56 -18.94 -7.43
C ALA A 78 4.68 -18.06 -8.35
N LEU A 79 5.26 -17.75 -9.51
CA LEU A 79 4.72 -16.93 -10.61
C LEU A 79 5.04 -15.44 -10.48
N TYR A 80 6.26 -15.07 -10.93
CA TYR A 80 6.56 -13.73 -11.46
C TYR A 80 5.72 -13.45 -12.72
N ASN A 81 4.39 -13.38 -12.58
CA ASN A 81 3.59 -12.67 -13.55
C ASN A 81 3.69 -11.19 -13.17
N THR A 82 4.48 -10.47 -13.96
CA THR A 82 4.71 -9.02 -13.86
C THR A 82 3.40 -8.30 -13.51
N GLY A 83 3.38 -7.41 -12.50
CA GLY A 83 2.23 -6.53 -12.23
C GLY A 83 1.15 -7.01 -11.26
N VAL A 84 1.28 -8.18 -10.60
CA VAL A 84 0.53 -8.49 -9.36
C VAL A 84 1.44 -8.20 -8.17
N PHE A 85 0.95 -7.42 -7.21
CA PHE A 85 1.66 -7.12 -5.97
C PHE A 85 1.12 -8.02 -4.87
N GLU A 86 2.03 -8.78 -4.25
CA GLU A 86 1.71 -9.67 -3.15
C GLU A 86 2.70 -9.47 -2.01
N ARG A 87 2.16 -9.12 -0.86
CA ARG A 87 2.93 -8.85 0.34
C ARG A 87 2.25 -9.44 1.54
N GLN A 88 3.06 -9.78 2.52
CA GLN A 88 2.54 -9.98 3.86
C GLN A 88 2.35 -8.59 4.47
N GLU A 89 1.17 -8.37 5.03
CA GLU A 89 0.79 -7.08 5.61
C GLU A 89 0.18 -7.31 6.98
N TRP A 90 0.62 -6.49 7.93
CA TRP A 90 0.06 -6.38 9.26
C TRP A 90 -0.30 -4.92 9.48
N GLU A 91 -1.59 -4.64 9.65
CA GLU A 91 -2.13 -3.29 9.83
C GLU A 91 -3.00 -3.23 11.09
N PHE A 92 -2.81 -2.18 11.90
CA PHE A 92 -3.61 -1.92 13.09
C PHE A 92 -4.05 -0.45 13.13
N GLU A 93 -5.31 -0.22 13.49
CA GLU A 93 -5.84 1.13 13.76
C GLU A 93 -5.26 1.67 15.07
N LEU A 94 -4.76 2.91 15.05
CA LEU A 94 -4.24 3.64 16.20
C LEU A 94 -5.37 4.43 16.86
N ASN A 95 -5.69 4.08 18.11
CA ASN A 95 -6.66 4.80 18.92
C ASN A 95 -6.03 6.07 19.51
N ASP A 96 -6.84 6.99 20.06
CA ASP A 96 -6.35 8.27 20.58
C ASP A 96 -5.23 8.14 21.64
N GLU A 97 -5.27 7.10 22.47
CA GLU A 97 -4.23 6.81 23.46
C GLU A 97 -2.90 6.40 22.80
N ASP A 98 -2.97 5.74 21.65
CA ASP A 98 -1.85 5.25 20.84
C ASP A 98 -1.28 6.33 19.91
N ARG A 99 -1.97 7.46 19.74
CA ARG A 99 -1.57 8.58 18.87
C ARG A 99 -0.40 9.41 19.41
N HIS A 100 0.24 8.99 20.50
CA HIS A 100 1.49 9.59 20.99
C HIS A 100 2.69 9.11 20.16
N TRP A 101 2.73 9.51 18.90
CA TRP A 101 3.91 9.40 18.05
C TRP A 101 4.62 10.76 18.02
N ASP A 102 5.93 10.74 18.15
CA ASP A 102 6.73 11.95 18.09
C ASP A 102 7.17 12.14 16.62
N MET A 103 6.81 13.26 16.00
CA MET A 103 7.19 13.58 14.61
C MET A 103 8.71 13.50 14.34
N LYS A 104 9.55 13.67 15.37
CA LYS A 104 11.01 13.60 15.29
C LYS A 104 11.59 12.22 15.59
N THR A 105 10.93 11.40 16.42
CA THR A 105 11.43 10.07 16.81
C THR A 105 10.66 8.89 16.20
N GLY A 106 9.57 9.18 15.49
CA GLY A 106 8.72 8.19 14.83
C GLY A 106 7.78 7.47 15.79
N ILE A 107 7.39 6.26 15.42
CA ILE A 107 6.66 5.34 16.31
C ILE A 107 7.67 4.57 17.14
N ASN A 108 7.39 4.38 18.43
CA ASN A 108 8.07 3.35 19.19
C ASN A 108 7.63 1.95 18.70
N PRO A 109 8.49 1.18 18.01
CA PRO A 109 8.12 -0.13 17.45
C PRO A 109 7.72 -1.14 18.55
N THR A 110 8.09 -0.90 19.80
CA THR A 110 7.69 -1.73 20.95
C THR A 110 6.18 -1.76 21.15
N TRP A 111 5.45 -0.67 20.85
CA TRP A 111 3.98 -0.69 20.90
C TRP A 111 3.41 -1.68 19.87
N PHE A 112 3.93 -1.63 18.64
CA PHE A 112 3.48 -2.48 17.54
C PHE A 112 3.80 -3.95 17.83
N LEU A 113 4.99 -4.22 18.36
CA LEU A 113 5.40 -5.53 18.83
C LEU A 113 4.46 -6.04 19.94
N ASN A 114 4.19 -5.23 20.96
CA ASN A 114 3.33 -5.61 22.08
C ASN A 114 1.89 -5.88 21.63
N ARG A 115 1.35 -5.07 20.72
CA ARG A 115 -0.01 -5.25 20.20
C ARG A 115 -0.14 -6.50 19.36
N ILE A 116 0.84 -6.76 18.48
CA ILE A 116 0.93 -8.01 17.72
C ILE A 116 0.99 -9.20 18.67
N LEU A 117 1.81 -9.14 19.73
CA LEU A 117 1.94 -10.23 20.71
C LEU A 117 0.70 -10.42 21.61
N ALA A 118 -0.14 -9.39 21.76
CA ALA A 118 -1.28 -9.38 22.66
C ALA A 118 -2.63 -9.69 21.99
N GLU A 119 -2.86 -9.25 20.75
CA GLU A 119 -4.12 -9.50 20.02
C GLU A 119 -4.25 -10.91 19.47
N THR A 120 -3.22 -11.72 19.63
CA THR A 120 -3.10 -13.01 18.97
C THR A 120 -2.67 -14.07 19.98
N ASP A 121 -3.13 -15.31 19.79
CA ASP A 121 -2.57 -16.50 20.44
C ASP A 121 -1.13 -16.79 19.89
N TYR A 122 -0.26 -15.77 19.84
CA TYR A 122 1.05 -15.73 19.16
C TYR A 122 2.19 -16.47 19.86
N LYS A 123 1.90 -17.41 20.76
CA LYS A 123 2.99 -18.13 21.42
C LYS A 123 3.67 -19.17 20.53
N GLU A 124 3.08 -19.63 19.42
CA GLU A 124 3.68 -20.70 18.60
C GLU A 124 3.56 -20.61 17.06
N SER A 125 2.84 -19.62 16.47
CA SER A 125 2.56 -19.59 15.01
C SER A 125 2.89 -18.29 14.26
N ALA A 126 3.57 -17.34 14.89
CA ALA A 126 3.95 -16.09 14.24
C ALA A 126 4.91 -16.32 13.06
N ASP A 127 4.75 -15.57 11.97
CA ASP A 127 5.68 -15.61 10.84
C ASP A 127 7.11 -15.30 11.34
N PRO A 128 8.09 -16.20 11.16
CA PRO A 128 9.45 -15.99 11.66
C PRO A 128 10.08 -14.68 11.17
N ASP A 129 9.75 -14.23 9.96
CA ASP A 129 10.30 -13.00 9.38
C ASP A 129 9.75 -11.76 10.06
N LEU A 130 8.46 -11.78 10.43
CA LEU A 130 7.83 -10.72 11.21
C LEU A 130 8.50 -10.60 12.58
N VAL A 131 8.63 -11.70 13.32
CA VAL A 131 9.24 -11.68 14.66
C VAL A 131 10.68 -11.22 14.59
N GLN A 132 11.43 -11.70 13.60
CA GLN A 132 12.83 -11.33 13.44
C GLN A 132 12.97 -9.84 13.12
N ILE A 133 12.19 -9.30 12.18
CA ILE A 133 12.35 -7.90 11.80
C ILE A 133 11.97 -6.96 12.94
N LEU A 134 10.91 -7.28 13.68
CA LEU A 134 10.48 -6.48 14.83
C LEU A 134 11.52 -6.48 15.95
N ARG A 135 12.14 -7.62 16.27
CA ARG A 135 13.24 -7.69 17.24
C ARG A 135 14.46 -6.90 16.80
N VAL A 136 14.77 -6.89 15.51
CA VAL A 136 15.93 -6.17 14.98
C VAL A 136 15.73 -4.65 14.98
N ILE A 137 14.49 -4.17 14.82
CA ILE A 137 14.18 -2.73 14.91
C ILE A 137 13.86 -2.28 16.35
N GLU A 138 13.67 -3.21 17.29
CA GLU A 138 13.36 -2.91 18.68
C GLU A 138 14.44 -2.00 19.32
N GLY A 139 13.99 -0.91 19.95
CA GLY A 139 14.89 0.07 20.59
C GLY A 139 15.69 0.94 19.62
N ARG A 140 15.52 0.78 18.30
CA ARG A 140 16.19 1.62 17.31
C ARG A 140 15.34 2.83 16.95
N SER A 141 15.99 3.97 16.71
CA SER A 141 15.32 5.16 16.19
C SER A 141 14.85 4.93 14.75
N LEU A 142 13.60 5.31 14.49
CA LEU A 142 12.97 5.25 13.18
C LEU A 142 12.74 6.67 12.68
N TYR A 143 13.20 6.94 11.46
CA TYR A 143 13.13 8.26 10.83
C TYR A 143 12.18 8.21 9.65
N GLU A 144 11.41 9.28 9.46
CA GLU A 144 10.63 9.42 8.23
C GLU A 144 11.58 9.48 7.03
N VAL A 145 11.43 8.55 6.09
CA VAL A 145 12.31 8.44 4.91
C VAL A 145 11.64 8.95 3.64
N CYS A 146 10.31 8.88 3.58
CA CYS A 146 9.49 9.40 2.49
C CYS A 146 8.02 9.44 2.91
N LEU A 147 7.19 10.05 2.07
CA LEU A 147 5.75 10.19 2.27
C LEU A 147 4.96 9.98 0.97
N ALA A 148 3.66 9.74 1.14
CA ALA A 148 2.64 9.76 0.10
C ALA A 148 1.44 10.55 0.61
N ASP A 149 0.99 11.57 -0.10
CA ASP A 149 -0.16 12.41 0.25
C ASP A 149 -1.11 12.48 -0.96
N TYR A 150 -2.29 11.88 -0.85
CA TYR A 150 -3.16 11.62 -1.99
C TYR A 150 -4.63 11.51 -1.60
N THR A 151 -5.50 11.72 -2.58
CA THR A 151 -6.91 11.38 -2.47
C THR A 151 -7.14 10.02 -3.10
N ARG A 152 -7.77 9.10 -2.36
CA ARG A 152 -8.27 7.83 -2.86
C ARG A 152 -9.77 7.91 -3.10
N THR A 153 -10.22 7.58 -4.31
CA THR A 153 -11.62 7.30 -4.58
C THR A 153 -11.79 5.80 -4.80
N SER A 154 -12.50 5.12 -3.89
CA SER A 154 -12.71 3.67 -3.97
C SER A 154 -14.13 3.31 -4.40
N TYR A 155 -14.21 2.22 -5.16
CA TYR A 155 -15.42 1.66 -5.72
C TYR A 155 -15.46 0.16 -5.44
N PRO A 156 -16.57 -0.37 -4.92
CA PRO A 156 -16.79 -1.80 -4.89
C PRO A 156 -17.00 -2.30 -6.31
N TYR A 157 -16.16 -3.24 -6.72
CA TYR A 157 -16.05 -3.70 -8.10
C TYR A 157 -16.21 -5.22 -8.17
N SER A 158 -16.92 -5.70 -9.19
CA SER A 158 -17.14 -7.13 -9.38
C SER A 158 -16.68 -7.58 -10.74
N TYR A 159 -15.91 -8.66 -10.78
CA TYR A 159 -15.45 -9.22 -12.04
C TYR A 159 -15.44 -10.74 -11.95
N ARG A 160 -16.16 -11.36 -12.90
CA ARG A 160 -16.39 -12.81 -12.92
C ARG A 160 -16.95 -13.30 -11.58
N SER A 161 -16.22 -14.20 -10.92
CA SER A 161 -16.62 -14.82 -9.65
C SER A 161 -16.11 -14.07 -8.41
N SER A 162 -15.37 -12.97 -8.61
CA SER A 162 -14.60 -12.30 -7.57
C SER A 162 -15.10 -10.89 -7.28
N ARG A 163 -14.76 -10.40 -6.09
CA ARG A 163 -15.02 -9.04 -5.60
C ARG A 163 -13.70 -8.33 -5.36
N PHE A 164 -13.63 -7.10 -5.82
CA PHE A 164 -12.47 -6.24 -5.70
C PHE A 164 -12.85 -4.89 -5.11
N GLU A 165 -11.87 -4.21 -4.52
CA GLU A 165 -11.92 -2.76 -4.35
C GLU A 165 -11.13 -2.12 -5.49
N LEU A 166 -11.81 -1.34 -6.33
CA LEU A 166 -11.18 -0.52 -7.38
C LEU A 166 -10.90 0.87 -6.80
N CYS A 167 -9.64 1.28 -6.77
CA CYS A 167 -9.21 2.56 -6.24
C CYS A 167 -8.57 3.44 -7.33
N PHE A 168 -8.94 4.71 -7.34
CA PHE A 168 -8.29 5.75 -8.11
C PHE A 168 -7.55 6.67 -7.14
N ASP A 169 -6.24 6.70 -7.24
CA ASP A 169 -5.38 7.48 -6.37
C ASP A 169 -4.72 8.61 -7.14
N GLU A 170 -4.83 9.84 -6.64
CA GLU A 170 -4.16 11.01 -7.19
C GLU A 170 -3.56 11.87 -6.07
N GLY A 171 -2.31 12.27 -6.24
CA GLY A 171 -1.63 13.11 -5.27
C GLY A 171 -0.14 13.21 -5.52
N TYR A 172 0.64 13.15 -4.43
CA TYR A 172 2.07 13.39 -4.44
C TYR A 172 2.84 12.32 -3.65
N LEU A 173 4.01 11.95 -4.17
CA LEU A 173 4.98 11.06 -3.52
C LEU A 173 6.31 11.79 -3.36
N GLY A 174 7.08 11.49 -2.30
CA GLY A 174 8.44 11.99 -2.15
C GLY A 174 8.85 12.23 -0.71
N THR A 175 9.48 13.36 -0.41
CA THR A 175 9.85 13.81 0.94
C THR A 175 9.05 15.05 1.34
N ALA A 176 9.32 15.58 2.54
CA ALA A 176 8.78 16.87 2.96
C ALA A 176 9.25 18.04 2.07
N GLU A 177 10.43 17.96 1.45
CA GLU A 177 10.96 19.04 0.59
C GLU A 177 10.74 18.80 -0.90
N TYR A 178 10.75 17.55 -1.36
CA TYR A 178 10.70 17.21 -2.78
C TYR A 178 9.62 16.19 -3.06
N VAL A 179 8.63 16.59 -3.85
CA VAL A 179 7.52 15.72 -4.25
C VAL A 179 7.36 15.65 -5.77
N LYS A 180 6.77 14.56 -6.25
CA LYS A 180 6.27 14.43 -7.63
C LYS A 180 4.81 14.03 -7.59
N GLN A 181 4.04 14.58 -8.53
CA GLN A 181 2.66 14.16 -8.74
C GLN A 181 2.63 12.71 -9.25
N PHE A 182 1.64 11.96 -8.82
CA PHE A 182 1.34 10.63 -9.34
C PHE A 182 -0.16 10.41 -9.47
N SER A 183 -0.52 9.51 -10.37
CA SER A 183 -1.87 8.97 -10.51
C SER A 183 -1.77 7.49 -10.78
N GLU A 184 -2.53 6.69 -10.04
CA GLU A 184 -2.56 5.23 -10.23
C GLU A 184 -3.94 4.63 -9.96
N ILE A 185 -4.17 3.47 -10.55
CA ILE A 185 -5.34 2.64 -10.32
C ILE A 185 -4.90 1.39 -9.58
N GLU A 186 -5.53 1.09 -8.45
CA GLU A 186 -5.32 -0.15 -7.71
C GLU A 186 -6.60 -1.01 -7.74
N LEU A 187 -6.42 -2.32 -7.80
CA LEU A 187 -7.49 -3.31 -7.70
C LEU A 187 -7.09 -4.36 -6.67
N GLU A 188 -7.63 -4.26 -5.47
CA GLU A 188 -7.39 -5.21 -4.39
C GLU A 188 -8.43 -6.33 -4.44
N LEU A 189 -8.00 -7.59 -4.45
CA LEU A 189 -8.90 -8.75 -4.37
C LEU A 189 -9.42 -8.91 -2.94
N LEU A 190 -10.71 -8.64 -2.73
CA LEU A 190 -11.37 -8.80 -1.42
C LEU A 190 -11.79 -10.24 -1.17
N THR A 191 -12.48 -10.84 -2.14
CA THR A 191 -12.93 -12.24 -2.09
C THR A 191 -12.99 -12.86 -3.48
N GLY A 192 -12.80 -14.19 -3.56
CA GLY A 192 -12.91 -14.95 -4.80
C GLY A 192 -11.60 -15.61 -5.22
N ASN A 193 -11.39 -15.71 -6.54
CA ASN A 193 -10.33 -16.50 -7.15
C ASN A 193 -9.18 -15.62 -7.63
N ARG A 194 -7.95 -16.00 -7.27
CA ARG A 194 -6.73 -15.28 -7.70
C ARG A 194 -6.52 -15.29 -9.21
N GLU A 195 -7.02 -16.31 -9.91
CA GLU A 195 -6.97 -16.33 -11.37
C GLU A 195 -7.67 -15.12 -12.01
N ASP A 196 -8.73 -14.63 -11.38
CA ASP A 196 -9.50 -13.47 -11.89
C ASP A 196 -8.64 -12.19 -11.91
N LEU A 197 -7.60 -12.05 -11.07
CA LEU A 197 -6.63 -10.94 -11.15
C LEU A 197 -5.91 -10.94 -12.50
N PHE A 198 -5.47 -12.11 -13.01
CA PHE A 198 -4.74 -12.17 -14.28
C PHE A 198 -5.63 -11.85 -15.46
N TYR A 199 -6.86 -12.35 -15.44
CA TYR A 199 -7.84 -12.03 -16.48
C TYR A 199 -8.24 -10.57 -16.46
N LEU A 200 -8.46 -10.00 -15.27
CA LEU A 200 -8.80 -8.59 -15.12
C LEU A 200 -7.65 -7.71 -15.59
N LYS A 201 -6.41 -8.06 -15.25
CA LYS A 201 -5.20 -7.35 -15.70
C LYS A 201 -5.12 -7.30 -17.22
N ASN A 202 -5.30 -8.43 -17.90
CA ASN A 202 -5.24 -8.49 -19.37
C ASN A 202 -6.35 -7.64 -20.00
N ASP A 203 -7.56 -7.71 -19.46
CA ASP A 203 -8.69 -6.90 -19.93
C ASP A 203 -8.44 -5.39 -19.73
N PHE A 204 -7.90 -4.99 -18.57
CA PHE A 204 -7.53 -3.59 -18.31
C PHE A 204 -6.46 -3.10 -19.28
N LEU A 205 -5.39 -3.87 -19.49
CA LEU A 205 -4.33 -3.49 -20.44
C LEU A 205 -4.81 -3.42 -21.90
N ALA A 206 -5.80 -4.24 -22.26
CA ALA A 206 -6.35 -4.28 -23.61
C ALA A 206 -7.39 -3.17 -23.86
N LYS A 207 -8.18 -2.81 -22.85
CA LYS A 207 -9.34 -1.90 -22.99
C LYS A 207 -9.09 -0.49 -22.47
N LEU A 208 -8.14 -0.30 -21.57
CA LEU A 208 -7.86 1.00 -20.94
C LEU A 208 -6.50 1.55 -21.37
N PRO A 209 -6.32 2.89 -21.39
CA PRO A 209 -5.05 3.54 -21.67
C PRO A 209 -4.12 3.49 -20.44
N VAL A 210 -3.79 2.29 -19.97
CA VAL A 210 -2.97 2.06 -18.78
C VAL A 210 -1.79 1.13 -19.06
N ILE A 211 -0.80 1.15 -18.17
CA ILE A 211 0.31 0.19 -18.13
C ILE A 211 0.41 -0.40 -16.72
N SER A 212 0.91 -1.63 -16.60
CA SER A 212 1.12 -2.23 -15.28
C SER A 212 2.22 -1.48 -14.53
N ALA A 213 1.93 -1.08 -13.29
CA ALA A 213 2.94 -0.51 -12.42
C ALA A 213 3.92 -1.62 -11.97
N THR A 214 5.19 -1.26 -11.82
CA THR A 214 6.25 -2.17 -11.36
C THR A 214 6.80 -1.81 -9.99
N LYS A 215 6.32 -0.70 -9.40
CA LYS A 215 6.79 -0.12 -8.15
C LYS A 215 5.61 0.22 -7.26
N SER A 216 5.74 -0.05 -5.97
CA SER A 216 4.77 0.43 -4.99
C SER A 216 4.89 1.95 -4.80
N LYS A 217 3.88 2.59 -4.19
CA LYS A 217 3.98 4.00 -3.76
C LYS A 217 5.22 4.27 -2.91
N TYR A 218 5.58 3.33 -2.03
CA TYR A 218 6.80 3.42 -1.21
C TYR A 218 8.05 3.44 -2.09
N ASP A 219 8.18 2.49 -3.03
CA ASP A 219 9.35 2.42 -3.91
C ASP A 219 9.49 3.69 -4.77
N GLN A 220 8.36 4.18 -5.31
CA GLN A 220 8.33 5.44 -6.06
C GLN A 220 8.74 6.65 -5.20
N ALA A 221 8.21 6.75 -3.97
CA ALA A 221 8.53 7.83 -3.04
C ALA A 221 10.01 7.80 -2.59
N ILE A 222 10.56 6.62 -2.34
CA ILE A 222 11.97 6.42 -1.99
C ILE A 222 12.89 6.81 -3.15
N GLU A 223 12.54 6.47 -4.39
CA GLU A 223 13.34 6.90 -5.54
C GLU A 223 13.40 8.43 -5.66
N ILE A 224 12.30 9.12 -5.36
CA ILE A 224 12.29 10.57 -5.30
C ILE A 224 13.20 11.05 -4.16
N ALA A 225 13.11 10.44 -2.97
CA ALA A 225 13.93 10.81 -1.82
C ALA A 225 15.44 10.63 -2.10
N ASP A 226 15.83 9.53 -2.74
CA ASP A 226 17.24 9.24 -3.05
C ASP A 226 17.84 10.20 -4.09
N LEU A 227 17.03 10.77 -4.99
CA LEU A 227 17.51 11.80 -5.94
C LEU A 227 17.98 13.08 -5.23
N TYR A 228 17.49 13.34 -4.01
CA TYR A 228 17.73 14.58 -3.27
C TYR A 228 18.48 14.37 -1.95
N ARG A 229 18.85 13.12 -1.61
CA ARG A 229 19.80 12.82 -0.54
C ARG A 229 21.20 13.29 -0.98
N ARG A 230 21.65 14.41 -0.41
CA ARG A 230 23.03 14.90 -0.51
C ARG A 230 23.88 14.33 0.62
#